data_AF-A0A317SYP7-F1
#
_entry.id   AF-A0A317SYP7-F1
#
_cell.length_a   1.000
_cell.length_b   1.000
_cell.length_c   1.000
_cell.angle_alpha   90.00
_cell.angle_beta   90.00
_cell.angle_gamma   90.00
#
_symmetry.space_group_name_H-M   'P 1'
#
loop_
_entity.id
_entity.type
_entity.pdbx_description
1 polymer ?
#
loop_
_entity_poly.entity_id
_entity_poly.type
_entity_poly.pdbx_seq_one_letter_code
_entity_poly.pdbx_strand_id
1 'polypeptide(L)'
;MDREHIADLVHQLNDVELAVLLSLVAGKHCILTTEPGCLKLLRQQLELLGPVVFGLTVAVVRCTPDTTLDDFIEPLLLDETRPSPTSHGISPVNNHESGESHFGVRNRSSLLRTSSQGTHDESTSGSRKLANIIIAQDLDFASDQVQTQALELIRTKRFCTRKKNFHHAPDRFLLIALLGRPNGESSLSGHLCDYFFISHHHPSDEGFPEEVERGVEFEQSDVDSLTSVVIRKKVYVRSNRFLEDA
;
A
#
# COMPACT_ATOMS: atom_id res chain seq x y z
N MET A 1 -17.32 -20.02 10.37
CA MET A 1 -17.77 -18.67 10.78
C MET A 1 -19.27 -18.68 10.72
N ASP A 2 -19.91 -18.47 11.86
CA ASP A 2 -21.38 -18.46 11.96
C ASP A 2 -21.90 -17.11 11.49
N ARG A 3 -23.07 -17.08 10.84
CA ARG A 3 -23.63 -15.88 10.22
C ARG A 3 -23.84 -14.74 11.22
N GLU A 4 -24.15 -15.08 12.47
CA GLU A 4 -24.35 -14.13 13.58
C GLU A 4 -23.06 -13.38 13.91
N HIS A 5 -21.93 -14.10 14.00
CA HIS A 5 -20.61 -13.48 14.21
C HIS A 5 -20.21 -12.54 13.07
N ILE A 6 -20.59 -12.83 11.83
CA ILE A 6 -20.33 -11.94 10.68
C ILE A 6 -21.20 -10.70 10.78
N ALA A 7 -22.48 -10.85 11.15
CA ALA A 7 -23.37 -9.70 11.34
C ALA A 7 -22.83 -8.77 12.43
N ASP A 8 -22.40 -9.30 13.57
CA ASP A 8 -21.82 -8.50 14.65
C ASP A 8 -20.54 -7.78 14.23
N LEU A 9 -19.69 -8.42 13.41
CA LEU A 9 -18.49 -7.80 12.88
C LEU A 9 -18.82 -6.66 11.90
N VAL A 10 -19.82 -6.86 11.03
CA VAL A 10 -20.27 -5.84 10.06
C VAL A 10 -20.88 -4.63 10.77
N HIS A 11 -21.65 -4.84 11.85
CA HIS A 11 -22.21 -3.73 12.65
C HIS A 11 -21.14 -2.89 13.37
N GLN A 12 -19.92 -3.41 13.51
CA GLN A 12 -18.80 -2.68 14.11
C GLN A 12 -17.97 -1.88 13.11
N LEU A 13 -18.22 -2.04 11.81
CA LEU A 13 -17.50 -1.33 10.77
C LEU A 13 -18.05 0.08 10.60
N ASN A 14 -17.16 1.04 10.39
CA ASN A 14 -17.57 2.36 9.93
C ASN A 14 -18.05 2.30 8.46
N ASP A 15 -18.78 3.31 8.01
CA ASP A 15 -19.27 3.49 6.64
C ASP A 15 -18.18 3.27 5.57
N VAL A 16 -17.00 3.85 5.74
CA VAL A 16 -15.83 3.72 4.86
C VAL A 16 -15.29 2.30 4.88
N GLU A 17 -15.17 1.70 6.07
CA GLU A 17 -14.67 0.33 6.22
C GLU A 17 -15.62 -0.67 5.54
N LEU A 18 -16.92 -0.43 5.68
CA LEU A 18 -17.97 -1.21 5.04
C LEU A 18 -17.92 -1.06 3.52
N ALA A 19 -17.78 0.15 2.99
CA ALA A 19 -17.66 0.39 1.56
C ALA A 19 -16.44 -0.34 0.97
N VAL A 20 -15.29 -0.27 1.65
CA VAL A 20 -14.07 -0.99 1.23
C VAL A 20 -14.26 -2.51 1.31
N LEU A 21 -14.87 -3.02 2.38
CA LEU A 21 -15.16 -4.46 2.53
C LEU A 21 -16.08 -4.94 1.41
N LEU A 22 -17.19 -4.24 1.14
CA LEU A 22 -18.14 -4.59 0.07
C LEU A 22 -17.44 -4.64 -1.29
N SER A 23 -16.60 -3.66 -1.60
CA SER A 23 -15.82 -3.64 -2.84
C SER A 23 -14.82 -4.80 -2.93
N LEU A 24 -14.10 -5.10 -1.84
CA LEU A 24 -13.18 -6.24 -1.79
C LEU A 24 -13.90 -7.59 -1.99
N VAL A 25 -15.04 -7.79 -1.33
CA VAL A 25 -15.83 -9.02 -1.43
C VAL A 25 -16.44 -9.17 -2.83
N ALA A 26 -16.91 -8.07 -3.43
CA ALA A 26 -17.44 -8.08 -4.78
C ALA A 26 -16.35 -8.20 -5.87
N GLY A 27 -15.08 -7.97 -5.51
CA GLY A 27 -13.98 -7.86 -6.49
C GLY A 27 -14.18 -6.69 -7.44
N LYS A 28 -14.74 -5.58 -6.93
CA LYS A 28 -15.06 -4.36 -7.67
C LYS A 28 -14.38 -3.15 -7.04
N HIS A 29 -14.38 -2.04 -7.76
CA HIS A 29 -13.73 -0.78 -7.37
C HIS A 29 -14.75 0.18 -6.72
N CYS A 30 -14.30 1.12 -5.88
CA CYS A 30 -15.19 2.15 -5.33
C CYS A 30 -14.64 3.56 -5.50
N ILE A 31 -15.56 4.53 -5.49
CA ILE A 31 -15.28 5.96 -5.39
C ILE A 31 -15.61 6.36 -3.95
N LEU A 32 -14.67 7.04 -3.29
CA LEU A 32 -14.88 7.67 -2.01
C LEU A 32 -14.73 9.18 -2.20
N THR A 33 -15.73 9.93 -1.73
CA THR A 33 -15.75 11.38 -1.80
C THR A 33 -15.82 11.97 -0.41
N THR A 34 -15.20 13.12 -0.20
CA THR A 34 -15.25 13.86 1.06
C THR A 34 -14.95 15.34 0.78
N GLU A 35 -15.15 16.19 1.77
CA GLU A 35 -14.78 17.59 1.69
C GLU A 35 -13.25 17.76 1.60
N PRO A 36 -12.74 18.79 0.90
CA PRO A 36 -11.31 18.99 0.71
C PRO A 36 -10.50 19.04 2.02
N GLY A 37 -11.10 19.56 3.10
CA GLY A 37 -10.47 19.63 4.42
C GLY A 37 -10.26 18.25 5.08
N CYS A 38 -11.10 17.27 4.76
CA CYS A 38 -11.07 15.92 5.32
C CYS A 38 -10.36 14.90 4.43
N LEU A 39 -10.03 15.26 3.19
CA LEU A 39 -9.40 14.38 2.21
C LEU A 39 -8.11 13.72 2.73
N LYS A 40 -7.25 14.50 3.40
CA LYS A 40 -5.99 13.99 3.97
C LYS A 40 -6.25 12.96 5.08
N LEU A 41 -7.24 13.21 5.92
CA LEU A 41 -7.62 12.33 7.03
C LEU A 41 -8.20 11.02 6.52
N LEU A 42 -9.14 11.10 5.56
CA LEU A 42 -9.73 9.93 4.93
C LEU A 42 -8.67 9.09 4.20
N ARG A 43 -7.72 9.73 3.53
CA ARG A 43 -6.56 9.03 2.93
C ARG A 43 -5.76 8.27 3.99
N GLN A 44 -5.38 8.93 5.08
CA GLN A 44 -4.62 8.31 6.17
C GLN A 44 -5.39 7.15 6.82
N GLN A 45 -6.70 7.30 7.00
CA GLN A 45 -7.58 6.22 7.47
C GLN A 45 -7.50 5.01 6.53
N LEU A 46 -7.61 5.21 5.21
CA LEU A 46 -7.55 4.14 4.22
C LEU A 46 -6.16 3.46 4.16
N GLU A 47 -5.09 4.24 4.30
CA GLU A 47 -3.71 3.72 4.38
C GLU A 47 -3.51 2.82 5.59
N LEU A 48 -4.09 3.16 6.75
CA LEU A 48 -4.07 2.32 7.96
C LEU A 48 -5.01 1.11 7.83
N LEU A 49 -6.18 1.31 7.23
CA LEU A 49 -7.23 0.31 7.10
C LEU A 49 -6.75 -0.94 6.35
N GLY A 50 -6.03 -0.76 5.24
CA GLY A 50 -5.55 -1.88 4.41
C GLY A 50 -4.70 -2.89 5.18
N PRO A 51 -3.58 -2.50 5.80
CA PRO A 51 -2.72 -3.41 6.55
C PRO A 51 -3.35 -3.86 7.87
N VAL A 52 -4.01 -2.97 8.61
CA VAL A 52 -4.49 -3.25 9.98
C VAL A 52 -5.74 -4.13 9.96
N VAL A 53 -6.71 -3.84 9.10
CA VAL A 53 -8.01 -4.53 9.10
C VAL A 53 -8.02 -5.66 8.06
N PHE A 54 -7.45 -5.43 6.88
CA PHE A 54 -7.53 -6.40 5.78
C PHE A 54 -6.25 -7.23 5.57
N GLY A 55 -5.13 -6.85 6.20
CA GLY A 55 -3.82 -7.48 5.95
C GLY A 55 -3.38 -7.34 4.50
N LEU A 56 -3.75 -6.23 3.85
CA LEU A 56 -3.49 -5.94 2.45
C LEU A 56 -2.49 -4.79 2.31
N THR A 57 -1.63 -4.88 1.31
CA THR A 57 -0.71 -3.79 0.97
C THR A 57 -1.48 -2.61 0.36
N VAL A 58 -1.08 -1.40 0.72
CA VAL A 58 -1.68 -0.17 0.20
C VAL A 58 -0.61 0.64 -0.52
N ALA A 59 -0.97 1.20 -1.67
CA ALA A 59 -0.20 2.22 -2.36
C ALA A 59 -1.08 3.42 -2.65
N VAL A 60 -0.49 4.61 -2.61
CA VAL A 60 -1.20 5.87 -2.87
C VAL A 60 -0.55 6.59 -4.03
N VAL A 61 -1.38 7.06 -4.95
CA VAL A 61 -0.97 7.91 -6.06
C VAL A 61 -1.81 9.17 -6.00
N ARG A 62 -1.13 10.33 -5.97
CA ARG A 62 -1.78 11.63 -6.04
C ARG A 62 -1.77 12.11 -7.48
N CYS A 63 -2.95 12.36 -8.02
CA CYS A 63 -3.10 12.81 -9.39
C CYS A 63 -3.22 14.34 -9.44
N THR A 64 -2.61 14.90 -10.47
CA THR A 64 -2.60 16.32 -10.83
C THR A 64 -2.72 16.41 -12.36
N PRO A 65 -3.01 17.59 -12.91
CA PRO A 65 -3.05 17.79 -14.36
C PRO A 65 -1.74 17.43 -15.07
N ASP A 66 -0.60 17.54 -14.36
CA ASP A 66 0.74 17.27 -14.87
C ASP A 66 1.20 15.82 -14.62
N THR A 67 0.37 14.98 -13.99
CA THR A 67 0.72 13.58 -13.71
C THR A 67 0.95 12.82 -15.01
N THR A 68 2.16 12.29 -15.18
CA THR A 68 2.49 11.44 -16.32
C THR A 68 2.09 9.98 -16.04
N LEU A 69 2.09 9.14 -17.09
CA LEU A 69 1.82 7.70 -16.92
C LEU A 69 2.82 7.02 -15.97
N ASP A 70 4.07 7.46 -15.95
CA ASP A 70 5.08 6.89 -15.05
C ASP A 70 4.85 7.35 -13.61
N ASP A 71 4.53 8.63 -13.41
CA ASP A 71 4.18 9.16 -12.09
C ASP A 71 2.93 8.47 -11.52
N PHE A 72 2.01 8.04 -12.39
CA PHE A 72 0.86 7.25 -11.99
C PHE A 72 1.22 5.83 -11.58
N ILE A 73 2.16 5.20 -12.28
CA ILE A 73 2.48 3.77 -12.15
C ILE A 73 3.51 3.49 -11.06
N GLU A 74 4.56 4.31 -10.97
CA GLU A 74 5.70 4.08 -10.11
C GLU A 74 5.33 3.94 -8.62
N PRO A 75 4.46 4.79 -8.04
CA PRO A 75 4.05 4.68 -6.64
C PRO A 75 3.28 3.39 -6.31
N LEU A 76 2.72 2.73 -7.32
CA LEU A 76 1.89 1.54 -7.16
C LEU A 76 2.74 0.26 -6.98
N LEU A 77 4.03 0.34 -7.33
CA LEU A 77 4.97 -0.76 -7.31
C LEU A 77 5.70 -0.83 -5.97
N LEU A 78 5.48 -1.92 -5.24
CA LEU A 78 6.16 -2.20 -3.99
C LEU A 78 7.34 -3.13 -4.24
N ASP A 79 8.48 -2.83 -3.63
CA ASP A 79 9.63 -3.72 -3.63
C ASP A 79 9.33 -4.95 -2.78
N GLU A 80 9.52 -6.14 -3.35
CA GLU A 80 9.54 -7.35 -2.53
C GLU A 80 10.83 -7.35 -1.70
N THR A 81 10.69 -6.99 -0.43
CA THR A 81 11.73 -7.28 0.57
C THR A 81 11.83 -8.79 0.69
N ARG A 82 12.68 -9.39 -0.13
CA ARG A 82 13.07 -10.79 0.01
C ARG A 82 13.66 -10.92 1.42
N PRO A 83 13.11 -11.73 2.33
CA PRO A 83 13.80 -12.02 3.57
C PRO A 83 15.15 -12.60 3.15
N SER A 84 16.22 -11.85 3.40
CA SER A 84 17.57 -12.32 3.15
C SER A 84 17.71 -13.65 3.89
N PRO A 85 18.18 -14.73 3.24
CA PRO A 85 18.56 -15.91 3.99
C PRO A 85 19.61 -15.41 4.98
N THR A 86 19.35 -15.61 6.27
CA THR A 86 20.31 -15.34 7.33
C THR A 86 21.58 -16.10 6.98
N SER A 87 22.54 -15.37 6.40
CA SER A 87 23.92 -15.81 6.35
C SER A 87 24.39 -15.79 7.79
N HIS A 88 24.14 -16.89 8.50
CA HIS A 88 24.89 -17.23 9.69
C HIS A 88 26.34 -17.44 9.23
N GLY A 89 27.06 -16.33 9.14
CA GLY A 89 28.51 -16.33 9.18
C GLY A 89 28.93 -16.93 10.50
N ILE A 90 29.33 -18.20 10.48
CA ILE A 90 30.19 -18.77 11.51
C ILE A 90 31.40 -19.36 10.79
N SER A 91 32.41 -18.50 10.62
CA SER A 91 33.86 -18.78 10.68
C SER A 91 34.57 -17.51 10.20
N PRO A 92 35.61 -17.00 10.88
CA PRO A 92 36.78 -17.83 11.20
C PRO A 92 37.50 -17.50 12.53
N VAL A 93 38.43 -18.38 12.90
CA VAL A 93 39.79 -18.14 13.43
C VAL A 93 40.14 -19.25 14.43
N ASN A 94 40.78 -20.31 13.93
CA ASN A 94 41.61 -21.20 14.73
C ASN A 94 43.07 -20.84 14.45
N ASN A 95 43.73 -20.27 15.45
CA ASN A 95 45.19 -20.24 15.62
C ASN A 95 45.44 -20.64 17.09
N HIS A 96 46.44 -21.40 17.50
CA HIS A 96 47.48 -22.19 16.83
C HIS A 96 48.31 -22.77 17.98
N GLU A 97 48.33 -24.08 18.27
CA GLU A 97 49.38 -24.66 19.13
C GLU A 97 49.76 -26.08 18.68
N SER A 98 50.95 -26.15 18.06
CA SER A 98 52.03 -27.13 18.28
C SER A 98 51.80 -28.62 18.02
N GLY A 99 52.52 -29.16 17.03
CA GLY A 99 52.73 -30.60 16.86
C GLY A 99 53.47 -30.96 15.57
N GLU A 100 54.73 -31.35 15.72
CA GLU A 100 55.68 -31.72 14.67
C GLU A 100 55.20 -32.87 13.76
N SER A 101 55.53 -32.83 12.46
CA SER A 101 56.10 -33.99 11.76
C SER A 101 56.47 -33.69 10.30
N HIS A 102 57.63 -34.22 9.93
CA HIS A 102 58.24 -34.19 8.62
C HIS A 102 57.52 -35.15 7.65
N PHE A 103 57.56 -34.80 6.35
CA PHE A 103 57.60 -35.63 5.13
C PHE A 103 56.66 -35.13 4.02
N GLY A 104 57.26 -34.57 2.96
CA GLY A 104 56.99 -35.08 1.60
C GLY A 104 56.05 -34.31 0.66
N VAL A 105 56.68 -33.78 -0.40
CA VAL A 105 56.22 -33.77 -1.80
C VAL A 105 55.33 -32.60 -2.29
N ARG A 106 56.06 -31.70 -2.99
CA ARG A 106 55.70 -30.87 -4.15
C ARG A 106 54.39 -31.21 -4.88
N ASN A 107 53.59 -30.18 -5.17
CA ASN A 107 53.25 -29.90 -6.57
C ASN A 107 52.99 -28.41 -6.83
N ARG A 108 53.70 -27.87 -7.82
CA ARG A 108 53.58 -26.54 -8.41
C ARG A 108 52.91 -26.69 -9.78
N SER A 109 51.89 -25.87 -10.06
CA SER A 109 51.45 -25.33 -11.38
C SER A 109 49.93 -25.19 -11.33
N SER A 110 49.31 -24.02 -11.52
CA SER A 110 49.21 -23.27 -12.78
C SER A 110 48.44 -21.98 -12.44
N LEU A 111 49.00 -20.77 -12.51
CA LEU A 111 48.99 -19.87 -13.68
C LEU A 111 47.69 -19.86 -14.50
N LEU A 112 46.68 -19.15 -14.02
CA LEU A 112 45.85 -18.27 -14.87
C LEU A 112 45.62 -16.95 -14.16
N ARG A 113 46.19 -15.88 -14.74
CA ARG A 113 45.89 -14.47 -14.48
C ARG A 113 44.80 -14.05 -15.45
N THR A 114 43.75 -13.39 -14.98
CA THR A 114 43.18 -12.21 -15.66
C THR A 114 42.63 -11.26 -14.60
N SER A 115 43.27 -10.10 -14.47
CA SER A 115 42.69 -8.91 -13.86
C SER A 115 41.47 -8.44 -14.65
N SER A 116 40.53 -7.81 -13.94
CA SER A 116 39.92 -6.51 -14.23
C SER A 116 38.39 -6.53 -14.18
N GLN A 117 37.88 -5.87 -13.13
CA GLN A 117 36.88 -4.81 -13.29
C GLN A 117 35.57 -5.24 -13.97
N GLY A 118 34.80 -6.07 -13.27
CA GLY A 118 33.36 -6.16 -13.48
C GLY A 118 32.69 -5.11 -12.60
N THR A 119 32.16 -4.08 -13.23
CA THR A 119 31.20 -3.15 -12.65
C THR A 119 30.12 -3.94 -11.90
N HIS A 120 30.00 -3.70 -10.59
CA HIS A 120 28.80 -4.04 -9.84
C HIS A 120 27.66 -3.18 -10.39
N ASP A 121 27.07 -3.59 -11.51
CA ASP A 121 25.65 -3.33 -11.77
C ASP A 121 24.89 -4.30 -10.87
N GLU A 122 24.87 -3.96 -9.58
CA GLU A 122 23.96 -4.52 -8.60
C GLU A 122 22.56 -4.00 -8.93
N SER A 123 22.01 -4.50 -10.04
CA SER A 123 20.57 -4.47 -10.25
C SER A 123 19.97 -5.48 -9.27
N THR A 124 19.82 -5.03 -8.02
CA THR A 124 18.77 -5.51 -7.12
C THR A 124 17.42 -5.16 -7.74
N SER A 125 17.12 -5.68 -8.92
CA SER A 125 15.78 -5.67 -9.47
C SER A 125 15.02 -6.78 -8.74
N GLY A 126 14.72 -6.52 -7.46
CA GLY A 126 13.65 -7.23 -6.77
C GLY A 126 12.41 -7.20 -7.66
N SER A 127 11.68 -8.31 -7.69
CA SER A 127 10.40 -8.38 -8.38
C SER A 127 9.45 -7.38 -7.75
N ARG A 128 9.28 -6.20 -8.34
CA ARG A 128 8.30 -5.21 -7.88
C ARG A 128 6.89 -5.72 -8.15
N LYS A 129 6.06 -5.76 -7.10
CA LYS A 129 4.66 -6.22 -7.18
C LYS A 129 3.72 -5.05 -6.97
N LEU A 130 2.54 -5.16 -7.59
CA LEU A 130 1.49 -4.17 -7.42
C LEU A 130 0.85 -4.32 -6.03
N ALA A 131 0.54 -3.20 -5.38
CA ALA A 131 -0.22 -3.20 -4.15
C ALA A 131 -1.61 -3.82 -4.31
N ASN A 132 -2.16 -4.35 -3.22
CA ASN A 132 -3.51 -4.91 -3.18
C ASN A 132 -4.58 -3.81 -3.26
N ILE A 133 -4.38 -2.73 -2.52
CA ILE A 133 -5.28 -1.58 -2.50
C ILE A 133 -4.51 -0.39 -3.08
N ILE A 134 -5.08 0.22 -4.11
CA ILE A 134 -4.57 1.45 -4.70
C ILE A 134 -5.53 2.58 -4.34
N ILE A 135 -5.01 3.62 -3.69
CA ILE A 135 -5.74 4.86 -3.43
C ILE A 135 -5.29 5.87 -4.49
N ALA A 136 -6.15 6.10 -5.47
CA ALA A 136 -5.96 7.12 -6.49
C ALA A 136 -6.61 8.41 -6.02
N GLN A 137 -5.82 9.25 -5.36
CA GLN A 137 -6.27 10.55 -4.88
C GLN A 137 -6.37 11.53 -6.05
N ASP A 138 -7.46 12.29 -6.11
CA ASP A 138 -7.66 13.39 -7.07
C ASP A 138 -7.60 12.93 -8.55
N LEU A 139 -7.99 11.67 -8.83
CA LEU A 139 -7.93 11.04 -10.15
C LEU A 139 -8.72 11.82 -11.23
N ASP A 140 -9.72 12.58 -10.80
CA ASP A 140 -10.55 13.47 -11.62
C ASP A 140 -9.78 14.68 -12.18
N PHE A 141 -8.66 15.05 -11.57
CA PHE A 141 -7.74 16.08 -12.09
C PHE A 141 -6.69 15.52 -13.06
N ALA A 142 -6.56 14.20 -13.14
CA ALA A 142 -5.61 13.57 -14.03
C ALA A 142 -6.01 13.74 -15.50
N SER A 143 -5.02 13.73 -16.40
CA SER A 143 -5.26 13.72 -17.84
C SER A 143 -6.06 12.47 -18.29
N ASP A 144 -6.74 12.57 -19.44
CA ASP A 144 -7.49 11.46 -20.03
C ASP A 144 -6.64 10.19 -20.23
N GLN A 145 -5.34 10.36 -20.50
CA GLN A 145 -4.40 9.24 -20.63
C GLN A 145 -4.22 8.48 -19.31
N VAL A 146 -4.08 9.20 -18.20
CA VAL A 146 -3.95 8.60 -16.86
C VAL A 146 -5.27 7.93 -16.45
N GLN A 147 -6.41 8.57 -16.69
CA GLN A 147 -7.71 7.95 -16.43
C GLN A 147 -7.93 6.69 -17.28
N THR A 148 -7.49 6.71 -18.55
CA THR A 148 -7.51 5.53 -19.43
C THR A 148 -6.58 4.43 -18.90
N GLN A 149 -5.41 4.78 -18.38
CA GLN A 149 -4.50 3.82 -17.77
C GLN A 149 -5.08 3.18 -16.50
N ALA A 150 -5.78 3.96 -15.68
CA ALA A 150 -6.51 3.46 -14.52
C ALA A 150 -7.65 2.51 -14.96
N LEU A 151 -8.38 2.85 -16.01
CA LEU A 151 -9.41 1.98 -16.60
C LEU A 151 -8.82 0.67 -17.12
N GLU A 152 -7.69 0.72 -17.84
CA GLU A 152 -7.00 -0.48 -18.31
C GLU A 152 -6.58 -1.37 -17.13
N LEU A 153 -6.04 -0.76 -16.07
CA LEU A 153 -5.63 -1.47 -14.86
C LEU A 153 -6.82 -2.19 -14.21
N ILE A 154 -7.95 -1.51 -14.06
CA ILE A 154 -9.20 -2.09 -13.54
C ILE A 154 -9.68 -3.27 -14.41
N ARG A 155 -9.72 -3.08 -15.73
CA ARG A 155 -10.26 -4.08 -16.67
C ARG A 155 -9.39 -5.30 -16.82
N THR A 156 -8.09 -5.08 -16.92
CA THR A 156 -7.14 -6.13 -17.31
C THR A 156 -6.38 -6.70 -16.13
N LYS A 157 -6.45 -6.06 -14.95
CA LYS A 157 -5.66 -6.40 -13.77
C LYS A 157 -4.17 -6.47 -14.08
N ARG A 158 -3.70 -5.62 -14.99
CA ARG A 158 -2.29 -5.48 -15.38
C ARG A 158 -2.01 -4.08 -15.87
N PHE A 159 -0.74 -3.72 -15.84
CA PHE A 159 -0.22 -2.54 -16.55
C PHE A 159 1.18 -2.83 -17.07
N CYS A 160 1.64 -1.98 -17.98
CA CYS A 160 2.96 -2.07 -18.59
C CYS A 160 3.79 -0.85 -18.19
N THR A 161 5.02 -1.08 -17.72
CA THR A 161 5.98 0.01 -17.50
C THR A 161 6.71 0.36 -18.80
N ARG A 162 7.34 1.55 -18.88
CA ARG A 162 8.18 1.94 -20.04
C ARG A 162 9.22 0.91 -20.46
N LYS A 163 9.74 0.12 -19.51
CA LYS A 163 10.72 -0.96 -19.77
C LYS A 163 10.08 -2.22 -20.38
N LYS A 164 8.81 -2.15 -20.79
CA LYS A 164 8.02 -3.28 -21.32
C LYS A 164 7.87 -4.43 -20.32
N ASN A 165 8.00 -4.13 -19.02
CA ASN A 165 7.71 -5.10 -17.97
C ASN A 165 6.23 -5.04 -17.65
N PHE A 166 5.57 -6.20 -17.71
CA PHE A 166 4.18 -6.37 -17.32
C PHE A 166 4.10 -6.71 -15.85
N HIS A 167 3.27 -5.98 -15.12
CA HIS A 167 2.94 -6.27 -13.74
C HIS A 167 1.46 -6.65 -13.66
N HIS A 168 1.17 -7.71 -12.90
CA HIS A 168 -0.18 -8.18 -12.66
C HIS A 168 -0.64 -7.73 -11.28
N ALA A 169 -1.90 -7.31 -11.19
CA ALA A 169 -2.53 -7.03 -9.93
C ALA A 169 -2.69 -8.35 -9.12
N PRO A 170 -2.60 -8.30 -7.79
CA PRO A 170 -2.89 -9.46 -6.95
C PRO A 170 -4.33 -9.95 -7.12
N ASP A 171 -4.61 -11.18 -6.68
CA ASP A 171 -5.98 -11.75 -6.74
C ASP A 171 -6.99 -10.86 -6.01
N ARG A 172 -6.60 -10.38 -4.83
CA ARG A 172 -7.32 -9.35 -4.06
C ARG A 172 -6.78 -7.99 -4.46
N PHE A 173 -7.48 -7.36 -5.38
CA PHE A 173 -7.14 -6.06 -5.93
C PHE A 173 -8.33 -5.11 -5.83
N LEU A 174 -8.07 -3.93 -5.28
CA LEU A 174 -9.02 -2.84 -5.15
C LEU A 174 -8.36 -1.54 -5.60
N LEU A 175 -9.10 -0.75 -6.37
CA LEU A 175 -8.76 0.63 -6.69
C LEU A 175 -9.85 1.51 -6.08
N ILE A 176 -9.43 2.47 -5.28
CA ILE A 176 -10.28 3.45 -4.63
C ILE A 176 -9.96 4.80 -5.27
N ALA A 177 -10.94 5.39 -5.98
CA ALA A 177 -10.83 6.78 -6.41
C ALA A 177 -11.23 7.67 -5.24
N LEU A 178 -10.28 8.40 -4.66
CA LEU A 178 -10.50 9.25 -3.50
C LEU A 178 -10.55 10.72 -3.95
N LEU A 179 -11.73 11.36 -3.84
CA LEU A 179 -11.98 12.67 -4.43
C LEU A 179 -12.39 13.70 -3.37
N GLY A 180 -11.69 14.84 -3.32
CA GLY A 180 -12.01 15.97 -2.44
C GLY A 180 -13.09 16.89 -3.00
N ARG A 181 -14.28 16.37 -3.35
CA ARG A 181 -15.37 17.19 -3.92
C ARG A 181 -16.60 17.24 -3.01
N PRO A 182 -17.10 18.44 -2.67
CA PRO A 182 -18.34 18.59 -1.91
C PRO A 182 -19.61 18.43 -2.77
N ASN A 183 -19.53 18.52 -4.11
CA ASN A 183 -20.72 18.78 -4.96
C ASN A 183 -21.00 17.72 -6.06
N GLY A 184 -20.51 16.49 -5.94
CA GLY A 184 -20.97 15.36 -6.77
C GLY A 184 -20.64 15.38 -8.27
N GLU A 185 -20.09 16.46 -8.82
CA GLU A 185 -19.59 16.49 -10.20
C GLU A 185 -18.20 15.85 -10.26
N SER A 186 -18.08 14.52 -10.23
CA SER A 186 -16.82 13.86 -10.57
C SER A 186 -16.57 14.04 -12.07
N SER A 187 -15.49 14.75 -12.46
CA SER A 187 -15.07 14.85 -13.88
C SER A 187 -14.35 13.60 -14.38
N LEU A 188 -14.49 12.48 -13.67
CA LEU A 188 -14.06 11.18 -14.18
C LEU A 188 -14.83 10.88 -15.46
N SER A 189 -14.15 10.35 -16.47
CA SER A 189 -14.80 9.94 -17.70
C SER A 189 -15.94 8.95 -17.42
N GLY A 190 -17.07 9.07 -18.13
CA GLY A 190 -18.23 8.19 -17.91
C GLY A 190 -17.88 6.70 -18.00
N HIS A 191 -16.99 6.34 -18.94
CA HIS A 191 -16.49 4.98 -19.08
C HIS A 191 -15.68 4.49 -17.89
N LEU A 192 -14.97 5.37 -17.19
CA LEU A 192 -14.24 4.99 -15.98
C LEU A 192 -15.22 4.82 -14.80
N CYS A 193 -16.21 5.71 -14.67
CA CYS A 193 -17.28 5.61 -13.68
C CYS A 193 -18.05 4.29 -13.75
N ASP A 194 -18.35 3.79 -14.97
CA ASP A 194 -19.08 2.53 -15.18
C ASP A 194 -18.40 1.28 -14.57
N TYR A 195 -17.11 1.36 -14.24
CA TYR A 195 -16.36 0.25 -13.62
C TYR A 195 -16.31 0.32 -12.09
N PHE A 196 -16.80 1.40 -11.50
CA PHE A 196 -16.96 1.51 -10.06
C PHE A 196 -18.31 0.95 -9.62
N PHE A 197 -18.29 0.18 -8.54
CA PHE A 197 -19.47 -0.49 -8.01
C PHE A 197 -20.26 0.38 -7.05
N ILE A 198 -19.55 1.12 -6.18
CA ILE A 198 -20.13 1.99 -5.17
C ILE A 198 -19.44 3.36 -5.27
N SER A 199 -20.24 4.41 -5.13
CA SER A 199 -19.76 5.76 -4.83
C SER A 199 -20.31 6.14 -3.45
N HIS A 200 -19.41 6.44 -2.52
CA HIS A 200 -19.77 6.81 -1.14
C HIS A 200 -19.23 8.19 -0.80
N HIS A 201 -20.02 8.96 -0.05
CA HIS A 201 -19.63 10.27 0.46
C HIS A 201 -19.45 10.19 1.97
N HIS A 202 -18.23 10.46 2.43
CA HIS A 202 -17.89 10.54 3.83
C HIS A 202 -17.90 12.01 4.27
N PRO A 203 -18.87 12.41 5.11
CA PRO A 203 -19.06 13.80 5.49
C PRO A 203 -18.07 14.22 6.57
N SER A 204 -17.73 15.50 6.59
CA SER A 204 -16.73 16.07 7.50
C SER A 204 -17.14 16.08 8.99
N ASP A 205 -18.42 15.86 9.29
CA ASP A 205 -18.95 15.77 10.65
C ASP A 205 -18.83 14.36 11.25
N GLU A 206 -18.54 13.36 10.42
CA GLU A 206 -18.27 12.01 10.86
C GLU A 206 -16.81 11.92 11.32
N GLY A 207 -16.61 11.75 12.62
CA GLY A 207 -15.27 11.75 13.23
C GLY A 207 -14.38 10.63 12.67
N PHE A 208 -13.08 10.89 12.65
CA PHE A 208 -12.08 9.89 12.24
C PHE A 208 -11.70 9.00 13.42
N PRO A 209 -11.21 7.77 13.18
CA PRO A 209 -10.62 6.97 14.26
C PRO A 209 -9.48 7.73 14.95
N GLU A 210 -9.38 7.64 16.28
CA GLU A 210 -8.37 8.37 17.08
C GLU A 210 -6.92 8.12 16.60
N GLU A 211 -6.64 6.96 16.00
CA GLU A 211 -5.33 6.64 15.44
C GLU A 211 -4.95 7.53 14.25
N VAL A 212 -5.94 8.00 13.50
CA VAL A 212 -5.76 8.93 12.37
C VAL A 212 -5.54 10.34 12.89
N GLU A 213 -6.36 10.79 13.84
CA GLU A 213 -6.29 12.14 14.41
C GLU A 213 -4.95 12.40 15.11
N ARG A 214 -4.48 11.41 15.89
CA ARG A 214 -3.20 11.48 16.59
C ARG A 214 -2.01 11.60 15.61
N GLY A 215 -2.08 10.94 14.44
CA GLY A 215 -1.03 11.04 13.41
C GLY A 215 -0.88 12.44 12.81
N VAL A 216 -1.95 13.24 12.80
CA VAL A 216 -1.97 14.61 12.25
C VAL A 216 -1.33 15.60 13.21
N GLU A 217 -1.50 15.39 14.52
CA GLU A 217 -0.83 16.18 15.56
C GLU A 217 0.69 15.94 15.58
N PHE A 218 1.12 14.70 15.30
CA PHE A 218 2.53 14.35 15.20
C PHE A 218 3.22 14.91 13.94
N GLU A 219 2.54 15.01 12.79
CA GLU A 219 3.13 15.62 11.58
C GLU A 219 3.36 17.14 11.70
N GLN A 220 2.79 17.82 12.71
CA GLN A 220 3.07 19.23 13.00
C GLN A 220 4.15 19.44 14.06
N SER A 221 4.62 18.37 14.72
CA SER A 221 5.67 18.43 15.73
C SER A 221 6.84 17.56 15.32
N ASP A 222 7.64 18.07 14.39
CA ASP A 222 8.95 17.49 14.11
C ASP A 222 9.80 17.41 15.39
N VAL A 223 10.50 16.28 15.50
CA VAL A 223 11.56 15.83 16.41
C VAL A 223 11.18 15.10 17.73
N ASP A 224 11.69 13.87 17.80
CA ASP A 224 11.83 12.93 18.93
C ASP A 224 10.61 12.11 19.39
N SER A 225 10.49 10.88 18.87
CA SER A 225 10.83 9.69 19.67
C SER A 225 10.41 8.37 19.02
N LEU A 226 11.38 7.45 18.98
CA LEU A 226 11.17 6.02 18.77
C LEU A 226 10.44 5.43 19.98
N THR A 227 9.24 4.87 19.81
CA THR A 227 8.81 3.69 20.57
C THR A 227 7.61 3.00 19.91
N SER A 228 7.74 1.70 19.68
CA SER A 228 6.65 0.83 19.25
C SER A 228 5.56 0.76 20.33
N VAL A 229 4.30 0.90 19.95
CA VAL A 229 3.16 0.59 20.83
C VAL A 229 2.25 -0.42 20.14
N VAL A 230 2.12 -1.60 20.76
CA VAL A 230 1.13 -2.61 20.43
C VAL A 230 -0.24 -2.08 20.89
N ILE A 231 -1.15 -1.78 19.96
CA ILE A 231 -2.48 -1.28 20.29
C ILE A 231 -3.51 -2.41 20.15
N ARG A 232 -4.13 -2.78 21.28
CA ARG A 232 -5.37 -3.58 21.30
C ARG A 232 -6.54 -2.62 21.21
N LYS A 233 -7.39 -2.78 20.18
CA LYS A 233 -8.65 -2.04 19.99
C LYS A 233 -9.50 -2.12 21.26
N LYS A 234 -9.74 -0.99 21.92
CA LYS A 234 -10.78 -0.88 22.96
C LYS A 234 -12.08 -0.46 22.29
N VAL A 235 -13.12 -1.23 22.55
CA VAL A 235 -14.49 -1.02 22.10
C VAL A 235 -15.04 0.25 22.74
N TYR A 236 -15.37 1.26 21.93
CA TYR A 236 -16.19 2.40 22.37
C TYR A 236 -17.65 2.13 22.02
N VAL A 237 -18.49 2.07 23.03
CA VAL A 237 -19.96 2.05 22.90
C VAL A 237 -20.41 3.50 22.71
N ARG A 238 -20.96 3.81 21.53
CA ARG A 238 -21.54 5.13 21.22
C ARG A 238 -22.84 5.30 22.02
N SER A 239 -22.85 6.17 23.02
CA SER A 239 -24.08 6.57 23.71
C SER A 239 -24.93 7.45 22.81
N ASN A 240 -26.06 6.94 22.35
CA ASN A 240 -27.12 7.74 21.75
C ASN A 240 -27.69 8.70 22.80
N ARG A 241 -27.51 10.02 22.60
CA ARG A 241 -28.40 11.01 23.19
C ARG A 241 -29.52 11.29 22.21
N PHE A 242 -30.63 10.59 22.37
CA PHE A 242 -31.91 11.06 21.88
C PHE A 242 -32.26 12.34 22.65
N LEU A 243 -32.44 13.46 21.93
CA LEU A 243 -33.16 14.60 22.46
C LEU A 243 -34.65 14.26 22.37
N GLU A 244 -35.25 13.94 23.51
CA GLU A 244 -36.67 14.23 23.78
C GLU A 244 -36.82 15.70 24.15
N ASP A 245 -38.06 16.20 24.05
CA ASP A 245 -38.60 17.53 24.36
C ASP A 245 -38.77 18.45 23.13
N ALA A 246 -39.96 18.99 22.81
CA ALA A 246 -41.32 18.86 23.32
C ALA A 246 -42.28 19.44 22.26
#